data_AF-A0A353H3P5-F1
#
_entry.id   AF-A0A353H3P5-F1
#
_cell.length_a   1.000
_cell.length_b   1.000
_cell.length_c   1.000
_cell.angle_alpha   90.00
_cell.angle_beta   90.00
_cell.angle_gamma   90.00
#
_symmetry.space_group_name_H-M   'P 1'
#
loop_
_entity.id
_entity.type
_entity.pdbx_description
1 polymer ?
#
loop_
_entity_poly.entity_id
_entity_poly.type
_entity_poly.pdbx_seq_one_letter_code
_entity_poly.pdbx_strand_id
1 'polypeptide(L)'
;MNIIIGLINGMIASATPILLAALGGALTFYAGIFNIAMEGMMLSGAFFGMLGSYTFHSWPMGILFAILGSILMALVFILFAVVLKMDEFITGIGLNMFSAGATTYMLRQIFKVKGAFSSPEIVPVPKIDIPLIKDIPLLGDVLSGQNLIVYLMVLTVILVSYVVFKTRFGLR
;
A
#
# COMPACT_ATOMS: atom_id res chain seq x y z
N MET A 1 -30.04 5.01 -5.79
CA MET A 1 -29.09 5.57 -4.79
C MET A 1 -28.03 4.55 -4.36
N ASN A 2 -28.43 3.35 -3.90
CA ASN A 2 -27.51 2.34 -3.33
C ASN A 2 -26.39 1.85 -4.29
N ILE A 3 -26.68 1.72 -5.59
CA ILE A 3 -25.67 1.30 -6.58
C ILE A 3 -24.57 2.36 -6.74
N ILE A 4 -24.95 3.64 -6.77
CA ILE A 4 -23.99 4.75 -6.92
C ILE A 4 -23.10 4.84 -5.67
N ILE A 5 -23.68 4.73 -4.48
CA ILE A 5 -22.92 4.72 -3.22
C ILE A 5 -21.98 3.52 -3.16
N GLY A 6 -22.44 2.32 -3.57
CA GLY A 6 -21.60 1.13 -3.67
C GLY A 6 -20.44 1.29 -4.67
N LEU A 7 -20.69 1.91 -5.83
CA LEU A 7 -19.66 2.23 -6.82
C LEU A 7 -18.61 3.21 -6.27
N ILE A 8 -19.05 4.27 -5.57
CA ILE A 8 -18.15 5.24 -4.95
C ILE A 8 -17.29 4.55 -3.88
N ASN A 9 -17.89 3.73 -3.03
CA ASN A 9 -17.15 3.01 -1.99
C ASN A 9 -16.15 2.01 -2.57
N GLY A 10 -16.52 1.30 -3.64
CA GLY A 10 -15.60 0.43 -4.39
C GLY A 10 -14.44 1.21 -5.01
N MET A 11 -14.74 2.35 -5.63
CA MET A 11 -13.74 3.25 -6.21
C MET A 11 -12.75 3.74 -5.14
N ILE A 12 -13.23 4.19 -3.98
CA ILE A 12 -12.36 4.66 -2.88
C ILE A 12 -11.47 3.51 -2.39
N ALA A 13 -12.03 2.32 -2.16
CA ALA A 13 -11.29 1.17 -1.68
C ALA A 13 -10.18 0.75 -2.66
N SER A 14 -10.45 0.75 -3.97
CA SER A 14 -9.46 0.40 -5.01
C SER A 14 -8.44 1.50 -5.26
N ALA A 15 -8.83 2.78 -5.18
CA ALA A 15 -7.93 3.91 -5.41
C ALA A 15 -6.94 4.12 -4.26
N THR A 16 -7.33 3.79 -3.02
CA THR A 16 -6.52 4.03 -1.82
C THR A 16 -5.09 3.46 -1.89
N PRO A 17 -4.86 2.16 -2.19
CA PRO A 17 -3.51 1.62 -2.27
C PRO A 17 -2.69 2.23 -3.42
N ILE A 18 -3.34 2.55 -4.55
CA ILE A 18 -2.69 3.17 -5.71
C ILE A 18 -2.24 4.59 -5.37
N LEU A 19 -3.09 5.37 -4.69
CA LEU A 19 -2.74 6.72 -4.23
C LEU A 19 -1.58 6.71 -3.24
N LEU A 20 -1.58 5.79 -2.26
CA LEU A 20 -0.46 5.64 -1.33
C LEU A 20 0.85 5.29 -2.04
N ALA A 21 0.81 4.37 -3.02
CA ALA A 21 1.97 4.06 -3.84
C ALA A 21 2.43 5.28 -4.65
N ALA A 22 1.51 5.99 -5.31
CA ALA A 22 1.81 7.18 -6.09
C ALA A 22 2.44 8.31 -5.26
N LEU A 23 2.03 8.50 -4.00
CA LEU A 23 2.70 9.44 -3.08
C LEU A 23 4.15 9.03 -2.80
N GLY A 24 4.40 7.75 -2.56
CA GLY A 24 5.75 7.21 -2.42
C GLY A 24 6.60 7.43 -3.69
N GLY A 25 6.02 7.17 -4.85
CA GLY A 25 6.65 7.42 -6.15
C GLY A 25 6.93 8.90 -6.41
N ALA A 26 6.03 9.80 -6.01
CA ALA A 26 6.24 11.24 -6.09
C ALA A 26 7.44 11.67 -5.23
N LEU A 27 7.53 11.16 -3.99
CA LEU A 27 8.68 11.44 -3.12
C LEU A 27 10.01 10.95 -3.74
N THR A 28 10.04 9.76 -4.34
CA THR A 28 11.25 9.27 -5.04
C THR A 28 11.58 10.12 -6.26
N PHE A 29 10.56 10.57 -6.99
CA PHE A 29 10.75 11.46 -8.14
C PHE A 29 11.37 12.80 -7.73
N TYR A 30 10.90 13.41 -6.64
CA TYR A 30 11.54 14.60 -6.07
C TYR A 30 13.00 14.31 -5.65
N ALA A 31 13.30 13.11 -5.15
CA ALA A 31 14.68 12.71 -4.84
C ALA A 31 15.55 12.42 -6.10
N GLY A 32 15.03 12.61 -7.32
CA GLY A 32 15.74 12.35 -8.57
C GLY A 32 15.86 10.87 -8.93
N ILE A 33 15.06 10.01 -8.30
CA ILE A 33 15.09 8.56 -8.53
C ILE A 33 13.73 8.11 -9.08
N PHE A 34 13.74 7.56 -10.29
CA PHE A 34 12.53 7.05 -10.91
C PHE A 34 12.27 5.60 -10.47
N ASN A 35 11.42 5.42 -9.44
CA ASN A 35 11.18 4.11 -8.83
C ASN A 35 10.19 3.25 -9.64
N ILE A 36 10.73 2.38 -10.50
CA ILE A 36 9.95 1.44 -11.33
C ILE A 36 9.58 0.16 -10.57
N ALA A 37 10.28 -0.15 -9.46
CA ALA A 37 10.03 -1.34 -8.65
C ALA A 37 8.76 -1.26 -7.78
N MET A 38 7.94 -0.22 -7.93
CA MET A 38 6.79 0.06 -7.06
C MET A 38 5.76 -1.09 -7.06
N GLU A 39 5.49 -1.70 -8.22
CA GLU A 39 4.56 -2.83 -8.32
C GLU A 39 5.03 -4.03 -7.48
N GLY A 40 6.32 -4.33 -7.53
CA GLY A 40 6.95 -5.38 -6.75
C GLY A 40 6.95 -5.07 -5.25
N MET A 41 7.14 -3.81 -4.87
CA MET A 41 7.03 -3.35 -3.48
C MET A 41 5.59 -3.48 -2.96
N MET A 42 4.58 -3.16 -3.78
CA MET A 42 3.16 -3.34 -3.45
C MET A 42 2.81 -4.83 -3.29
N LEU A 43 3.27 -5.68 -4.22
CA LEU A 43 3.05 -7.14 -4.14
C LEU A 43 3.69 -7.75 -2.90
N SER A 44 4.94 -7.40 -2.61
CA SER A 44 5.63 -7.86 -1.40
C SER A 44 4.93 -7.37 -0.14
N GLY A 45 4.53 -6.09 -0.09
CA GLY A 45 3.76 -5.55 1.03
C GLY A 45 2.43 -6.26 1.25
N ALA A 46 1.69 -6.55 0.18
CA ALA A 46 0.44 -7.31 0.26
C ALA A 46 0.65 -8.73 0.79
N PHE A 47 1.67 -9.43 0.30
CA PHE A 47 2.00 -10.79 0.74
C PHE A 47 2.42 -10.82 2.22
N PHE A 48 3.41 -10.01 2.61
CA PHE A 48 3.89 -9.98 3.99
C PHE A 48 2.82 -9.45 4.94
N GLY A 49 1.97 -8.52 4.50
CA GLY A 49 0.86 -8.04 5.32
C GLY A 49 -0.20 -9.10 5.58
N MET A 50 -0.57 -9.86 4.54
CA MET A 50 -1.43 -11.03 4.71
C MET A 50 -0.77 -12.05 5.65
N LEU A 51 0.51 -12.38 5.44
CA LEU A 51 1.23 -13.35 6.25
C LEU A 51 1.30 -12.93 7.73
N GLY A 52 1.64 -11.67 8.01
CA GLY A 52 1.69 -11.14 9.38
C GLY A 52 0.33 -11.13 10.05
N SER A 53 -0.72 -10.73 9.32
CA SER A 53 -2.08 -10.77 9.86
C SER A 53 -2.53 -12.20 10.15
N TYR A 54 -2.20 -13.15 9.27
CA TYR A 54 -2.54 -14.56 9.39
C TYR A 54 -1.84 -15.21 10.58
N THR A 55 -0.52 -15.03 10.70
CA THR A 55 0.27 -15.68 11.76
C THR A 55 -0.06 -15.14 13.14
N PHE A 56 -0.26 -13.82 13.27
CA PHE A 56 -0.50 -13.18 14.57
C PHE A 56 -1.98 -12.94 14.88
N HIS A 57 -2.89 -13.31 13.98
CA HIS A 57 -4.34 -13.08 14.12
C HIS A 57 -4.66 -11.63 14.49
N SER A 58 -3.96 -10.68 13.87
CA SER A 58 -3.95 -9.27 14.32
C SER A 58 -3.69 -8.31 13.16
N TRP A 59 -4.63 -7.38 12.94
CA TRP A 59 -4.55 -6.41 11.85
C TRP A 59 -3.35 -5.46 11.93
N PRO A 60 -2.88 -4.97 13.11
CA PRO A 60 -1.70 -4.10 13.18
C PRO A 60 -0.43 -4.86 12.82
N MET A 61 -0.33 -6.14 13.18
CA MET A 61 0.79 -6.99 12.77
C MET A 61 0.82 -7.17 11.26
N GLY A 62 -0.34 -7.28 10.61
CA GLY A 62 -0.40 -7.23 9.15
C GLY A 62 0.19 -5.94 8.57
N ILE A 63 -0.19 -4.77 9.11
CA ILE A 63 0.37 -3.50 8.65
C ILE A 63 1.88 -3.44 8.86
N LEU A 64 2.36 -3.86 10.04
CA LEU A 64 3.80 -3.86 10.36
C LEU A 64 4.59 -4.73 9.38
N PHE A 65 4.14 -5.96 9.13
CA PHE A 65 4.82 -6.86 8.20
C PHE A 65 4.73 -6.38 6.75
N ALA A 66 3.62 -5.74 6.35
CA ALA A 66 3.53 -5.10 5.03
C ALA A 66 4.60 -4.02 4.86
N ILE A 67 4.76 -3.14 5.86
CA ILE A 67 5.78 -2.08 5.87
C ILE A 67 7.19 -2.69 5.80
N LEU A 68 7.49 -3.69 6.64
CA LEU A 68 8.79 -4.34 6.65
C LEU A 68 9.11 -5.03 5.31
N GLY A 69 8.11 -5.71 4.72
CA GLY A 69 8.23 -6.36 3.42
C GLY A 69 8.54 -5.37 2.29
N SER A 70 7.84 -4.23 2.27
CA SER A 70 8.10 -3.18 1.29
C SER A 70 9.42 -2.45 1.53
N ILE A 71 9.83 -2.22 2.78
CA ILE A 71 11.15 -1.65 3.13
C ILE A 71 12.26 -2.57 2.64
N LEU A 72 12.15 -3.89 2.85
CA LEU A 72 13.15 -4.84 2.37
C LEU A 72 13.32 -4.75 0.85
N MET A 73 12.21 -4.70 0.10
CA MET A 73 12.25 -4.52 -1.35
C MET A 73 12.86 -3.16 -1.76
N ALA A 74 12.53 -2.08 -1.04
CA ALA A 74 13.10 -0.76 -1.28
C ALA A 74 14.61 -0.72 -1.02
N LEU A 75 15.09 -1.41 0.02
CA LEU A 75 16.52 -1.53 0.31
C LEU A 75 17.27 -2.27 -0.81
N VAL A 76 16.69 -3.34 -1.34
CA VAL A 76 17.25 -4.05 -2.49
C VAL A 76 17.28 -3.14 -3.72
N PHE A 77 16.20 -2.41 -4.00
CA PHE A 77 16.18 -1.44 -5.10
C PHE A 77 17.28 -0.38 -4.94
N ILE A 78 17.39 0.26 -3.77
CA ILE A 78 18.39 1.29 -3.50
C ILE A 78 19.82 0.73 -3.61
N LEU A 79 20.06 -0.50 -3.15
CA LEU A 79 21.36 -1.14 -3.29
C LEU A 79 21.80 -1.20 -4.76
N PHE A 80 20.93 -1.65 -5.66
CA PHE A 80 21.27 -1.77 -7.08
C PHE A 80 21.25 -0.41 -7.81
N ALA A 81 20.16 0.35 -7.67
CA ALA A 81 19.96 1.61 -8.37
C ALA A 81 20.91 2.72 -7.90
N VAL A 82 21.08 2.88 -6.59
CA VAL A 82 21.79 4.03 -6.01
C VAL A 82 23.23 3.69 -5.65
N VAL A 83 23.46 2.58 -4.92
CA VAL A 83 24.79 2.24 -4.42
C VAL A 83 25.65 1.65 -5.54
N LEU A 84 25.12 0.69 -6.30
CA LEU A 84 25.82 0.04 -7.41
C LEU A 84 25.68 0.79 -8.74
N LYS A 85 24.84 1.83 -8.80
CA LYS A 85 24.60 2.67 -9.99
C LYS A 85 24.20 1.86 -11.21
N MET A 86 23.41 0.80 -11.00
CA MET A 86 22.73 0.12 -12.10
C MET A 86 21.57 0.96 -12.61
N ASP A 87 21.21 0.71 -13.87
CA ASP A 87 20.04 1.31 -14.49
C ASP A 87 18.75 0.99 -13.72
N GLU A 88 18.02 2.04 -13.34
CA GLU A 88 16.83 1.93 -12.49
C GLU A 88 15.68 1.18 -13.18
N PHE A 89 15.61 1.21 -14.51
CA PHE A 89 14.60 0.47 -15.28
C PHE A 89 14.88 -1.02 -15.21
N ILE A 90 16.12 -1.44 -15.48
CA ILE A 90 16.50 -2.86 -15.44
C ILE A 90 16.33 -3.41 -14.02
N THR A 91 16.83 -2.69 -13.01
CA THR A 91 16.66 -3.07 -11.61
C THR A 91 15.18 -3.13 -11.22
N GLY A 92 14.40 -2.13 -11.64
CA GLY A 92 12.98 -2.04 -11.34
C GLY A 92 12.17 -3.21 -11.90
N ILE A 93 12.34 -3.49 -13.20
CA ILE A 93 11.68 -4.61 -13.89
C ILE A 93 12.09 -5.94 -13.24
N GLY A 94 13.39 -6.12 -12.97
CA GLY A 94 13.91 -7.32 -12.31
C GLY A 94 13.27 -7.55 -10.94
N LEU A 95 13.12 -6.49 -10.12
CA LEU A 95 12.48 -6.60 -8.81
C LEU A 95 10.98 -6.84 -8.89
N ASN A 96 10.27 -6.25 -9.85
CA ASN A 96 8.86 -6.56 -10.07
C ASN A 96 8.66 -8.04 -10.44
N MET A 97 9.47 -8.56 -11.36
CA MET A 97 9.44 -9.97 -11.74
C MET A 97 9.81 -10.89 -10.58
N PHE A 98 10.83 -10.52 -9.80
CA PHE A 98 11.23 -11.25 -8.60
C PHE A 98 10.10 -11.29 -7.58
N SER A 99 9.49 -10.15 -7.24
CA SER A 99 8.35 -10.09 -6.31
C SER A 99 7.18 -10.93 -6.78
N ALA A 100 6.81 -10.84 -8.06
CA ALA A 100 5.71 -11.63 -8.62
C ALA A 100 5.98 -13.14 -8.50
N GLY A 101 7.20 -13.59 -8.82
CA GLY A 101 7.60 -14.99 -8.70
C GLY A 101 7.73 -15.46 -7.24
N ALA A 102 8.42 -14.68 -6.40
CA ALA A 102 8.70 -15.00 -5.01
C ALA A 102 7.43 -15.08 -4.18
N THR A 103 6.54 -14.08 -4.26
CA THR A 103 5.27 -14.09 -3.52
C THR A 103 4.38 -15.26 -3.95
N THR A 104 4.29 -15.55 -5.25
CA THR A 104 3.56 -16.71 -5.77
C THR A 104 4.15 -18.04 -5.28
N TYR A 105 5.47 -18.16 -5.27
CA TYR A 105 6.16 -19.35 -4.78
C TYR A 105 5.96 -19.54 -3.26
N MET A 106 6.11 -18.48 -2.48
CA MET A 106 5.94 -18.53 -1.02
C MET A 106 4.49 -18.85 -0.65
N LEU A 107 3.50 -18.28 -1.33
CA LEU A 107 2.09 -18.66 -1.18
C LEU A 107 1.89 -20.18 -1.38
N ARG A 108 2.48 -20.73 -2.44
CA ARG A 108 2.39 -22.17 -2.73
C ARG A 108 3.10 -23.02 -1.69
N GLN A 109 4.24 -22.56 -1.16
CA GLN A 109 4.97 -23.34 -0.16
C GLN A 109 4.29 -23.34 1.21
N ILE A 110 3.84 -22.17 1.66
CA ILE A 110 3.27 -21.97 3.01
C ILE A 110 1.81 -22.45 3.04
N PHE A 111 1.00 -22.03 2.09
CA PHE A 111 -0.45 -22.21 2.12
C PHE A 111 -0.98 -23.26 1.13
N LYS A 112 -0.09 -23.85 0.32
CA LYS A 112 -0.44 -24.84 -0.73
C LYS A 112 -1.47 -24.35 -1.76
N VAL A 113 -1.66 -23.04 -1.87
CA VAL A 113 -2.53 -22.41 -2.86
C VAL A 113 -1.73 -21.68 -3.93
N LYS A 114 -2.39 -21.35 -5.05
CA LYS A 114 -1.85 -20.50 -6.12
C LYS A 114 -2.80 -19.34 -6.34
N GLY A 115 -2.29 -18.12 -6.34
CA GLY A 115 -3.10 -16.91 -6.56
C GLY A 115 -3.70 -16.36 -5.27
N ALA A 116 -5.02 -16.38 -5.14
CA ALA A 116 -5.70 -15.80 -3.99
C ALA A 116 -5.67 -16.74 -2.77
N PHE A 117 -5.35 -16.17 -1.61
CA PHE A 117 -5.48 -16.84 -0.32
C PHE A 117 -6.42 -16.01 0.56
N SER A 118 -7.43 -16.68 1.11
CA SER A 118 -8.35 -16.09 2.06
C SER A 118 -8.58 -17.09 3.19
N SER A 119 -8.36 -16.66 4.42
CA SER A 119 -8.60 -17.44 5.63
C SER A 119 -9.32 -16.57 6.66
N PRO A 120 -10.23 -17.12 7.47
CA PRO A 120 -10.82 -16.42 8.61
C PRO A 120 -9.77 -15.90 9.61
N GLU A 121 -8.58 -16.48 9.61
CA GLU A 121 -7.46 -16.09 10.48
C GLU A 121 -6.82 -14.75 10.04
N ILE A 122 -7.07 -14.29 8.81
CA ILE A 122 -6.67 -12.97 8.34
C ILE A 122 -7.65 -11.93 8.89
N VAL A 123 -7.24 -11.25 9.96
CA VAL A 123 -8.03 -10.19 10.58
C VAL A 123 -8.02 -8.92 9.71
N PRO A 124 -9.16 -8.48 9.18
CA PRO A 124 -9.23 -7.27 8.35
C PRO A 124 -8.97 -6.02 9.18
N VAL A 125 -8.41 -4.99 8.53
CA VAL A 125 -8.25 -3.68 9.15
C VAL A 125 -9.63 -3.11 9.49
N PRO A 126 -9.84 -2.59 10.72
CA PRO A 126 -11.14 -2.14 11.17
C PRO A 126 -11.67 -0.96 10.35
N LYS A 127 -12.99 -0.92 10.21
CA LYS A 127 -13.72 0.22 9.68
C LYS A 127 -13.96 1.23 10.79
N ILE A 128 -13.78 2.51 10.50
CA ILE A 128 -14.08 3.59 11.44
C ILE A 128 -15.43 4.19 11.07
N ASP A 129 -16.34 4.22 12.05
CA ASP A 129 -17.58 4.97 11.95
C ASP A 129 -17.39 6.34 12.61
N ILE A 130 -17.66 7.41 11.88
CA ILE A 130 -17.55 8.79 12.39
C ILE A 130 -18.96 9.23 12.81
N PRO A 131 -19.26 9.31 14.13
CA PRO A 131 -20.61 9.58 14.61
C PRO A 131 -21.16 10.93 14.15
N LEU A 132 -20.30 11.95 14.00
CA LEU A 132 -20.70 13.32 13.64
C LEU A 132 -21.22 13.49 12.21
N ILE A 133 -20.84 12.60 11.28
CA ILE A 133 -21.15 12.72 9.84
C ILE A 133 -22.16 11.65 9.40
N LYS A 134 -22.41 10.66 10.28
CA LYS A 134 -23.27 9.50 10.02
C LYS A 134 -24.71 9.88 9.63
N ASP A 135 -25.23 10.98 10.16
CA ASP A 135 -26.63 11.38 9.98
C ASP A 135 -26.85 12.27 8.74
N ILE A 136 -25.80 12.62 7.99
CA ILE A 136 -25.93 13.43 6.76
C ILE A 136 -26.19 12.50 5.57
N PRO A 137 -27.35 12.58 4.89
CA PRO A 137 -27.62 11.76 3.72
C PRO A 137 -26.58 12.01 2.62
N LEU A 138 -26.15 10.95 1.91
CA LEU A 138 -25.04 10.91 0.94
C LEU A 138 -23.62 11.08 1.51
N LEU A 139 -23.36 12.05 2.41
CA LEU A 139 -22.01 12.23 2.96
C LEU A 139 -21.66 11.17 4.02
N GLY A 140 -22.63 10.81 4.87
CA GLY A 140 -22.48 9.79 5.91
C GLY A 140 -22.16 8.42 5.33
N ASP A 141 -22.88 8.00 4.29
CA ASP A 141 -22.72 6.67 3.69
C ASP A 141 -21.42 6.50 2.87
N VAL A 142 -20.80 7.61 2.47
CA VAL A 142 -19.55 7.63 1.69
C VAL A 142 -18.34 7.82 2.59
N LEU A 143 -18.45 8.63 3.66
CA LEU A 143 -17.32 8.99 4.52
C LEU A 143 -17.30 8.27 5.87
N SER A 144 -18.42 7.78 6.38
CA SER A 144 -18.49 6.95 7.59
C SER A 144 -18.47 5.47 7.19
N GLY A 145 -17.66 4.65 7.89
CA GLY A 145 -17.56 3.22 7.66
C GLY A 145 -16.47 2.81 6.66
N GLN A 146 -15.57 3.73 6.30
CA GLN A 146 -14.40 3.41 5.49
C GLN A 146 -13.34 2.67 6.33
N ASN A 147 -12.44 1.98 5.65
CA ASN A 147 -11.32 1.31 6.30
C ASN A 147 -10.35 2.36 6.88
N LEU A 148 -9.75 2.10 8.05
CA LEU A 148 -8.69 2.93 8.66
C LEU A 148 -7.63 3.38 7.64
N ILE A 149 -7.24 2.52 6.70
CA ILE A 149 -6.23 2.86 5.67
C ILE A 149 -6.68 4.02 4.76
N VAL A 150 -7.99 4.17 4.51
CA VAL A 150 -8.52 5.28 3.69
C VAL A 150 -8.30 6.61 4.41
N TYR A 151 -8.59 6.66 5.71
CA TYR A 151 -8.36 7.88 6.51
C TYR A 151 -6.88 8.19 6.63
N LEU A 152 -6.04 7.16 6.82
CA LEU A 152 -4.59 7.32 6.80
C LEU A 152 -4.10 7.84 5.45
N MET A 153 -4.65 7.37 4.34
CA MET A 153 -4.31 7.88 3.01
C MET A 153 -4.59 9.37 2.89
N VAL A 154 -5.77 9.85 3.31
CA VAL A 154 -6.09 11.28 3.28
C VAL A 154 -5.11 12.08 4.15
N LEU A 155 -4.80 11.58 5.35
CA LEU A 155 -3.81 12.21 6.23
C LEU A 155 -2.42 12.26 5.57
N THR A 156 -1.97 11.16 4.96
CA THR A 156 -0.68 11.08 4.28
C THR A 156 -0.63 12.00 3.07
N VAL A 157 -1.70 12.14 2.28
CA VAL A 157 -1.77 13.12 1.18
C VAL A 157 -1.53 14.53 1.71
N ILE A 158 -2.22 14.93 2.78
CA ILE A 158 -2.08 16.27 3.38
C ILE A 158 -0.65 16.47 3.90
N LEU A 159 -0.12 15.49 4.62
CA LEU A 159 1.24 15.54 5.18
C LEU A 159 2.30 15.62 4.08
N VAL A 160 2.23 14.75 3.06
CA VAL A 160 3.18 14.74 1.94
C VAL A 160 3.08 16.04 1.16
N SER A 161 1.88 16.54 0.87
CA SER A 161 1.68 17.84 0.21
C SER A 161 2.29 18.98 1.02
N TYR A 162 2.10 18.99 2.35
CA TYR A 162 2.70 20.00 3.21
C TYR A 162 4.22 19.90 3.22
N VAL A 163 4.78 18.69 3.41
CA VAL A 163 6.22 18.46 3.40
C VAL A 163 6.83 18.89 2.07
N VAL A 164 6.23 18.50 0.94
CA VAL A 164 6.77 18.83 -0.37
C VAL A 164 6.67 20.34 -0.65
N PHE A 165 5.49 20.95 -0.52
CA PHE A 165 5.31 22.34 -0.97
C PHE A 165 5.64 23.41 0.09
N LYS A 166 5.74 23.06 1.37
CA LYS A 166 5.94 24.03 2.46
C LYS A 166 7.21 23.81 3.28
N THR A 167 7.95 22.72 3.08
CA THR A 167 9.20 22.48 3.82
C THR A 167 10.42 22.42 2.89
N ARG A 168 11.62 22.43 3.47
CA ARG A 168 12.89 22.37 2.73
C ARG A 168 13.10 21.03 2.02
N PHE A 169 12.35 19.98 2.38
CA PHE A 169 12.51 18.64 1.81
C PHE A 169 11.90 18.48 0.42
N GLY A 170 10.89 19.27 0.03
CA GLY A 170 10.27 19.16 -1.30
C GLY A 170 10.87 20.04 -2.38
N LEU A 171 12.09 20.52 -2.14
CA LEU A 171 12.96 21.22 -3.08
C LEU A 171 12.51 22.65 -3.43
N ARG A 172 13.20 23.59 -2.76
CA ARG A 172 13.99 24.58 -3.51
C ARG A 172 15.06 23.88 -4.34
#